data_AF-A0AAJ7DYJ0-F1
#
_entry.id   AF-A0AAJ7DYJ0-F1
#
_cell.length_a   1.000
_cell.length_b   1.000
_cell.length_c   1.000
_cell.angle_alpha   90.00
_cell.angle_beta   90.00
_cell.angle_gamma   90.00
#
_symmetry.space_group_name_H-M   'P 1'
#
loop_
_entity.id
_entity.type
_entity.pdbx_description
1 polymer ?
#
loop_
_entity_poly.entity_id
_entity_poly.type
_entity_poly.pdbx_seq_one_letter_code
_entity_poly.pdbx_strand_id
1 'polypeptide(L)'
;MCRLVSVYHDQASKFVRIVTRELRTSLLPEDLIPLVQDVVETHPGLTFLKEATEFHSRYVHTVIARIFYCVNRSWSGKISPAELRRSNLLSAIGVLEHEEDINQVTAYFSYEHFYVIYCKFWELDRDHDLFIDKMDLTRHNDHALSTRMIERIFSGAVTRGVKSANGVQQPEDKMSYTEFVWFLLSEEDKNHPTAVEYWFRCMDLDGDGYLSMYELEYFYEEQLHRMEAIGIETLPFEDCLCQMLDMIHPGIPGKISLSDLKKCKMTSIFFDTFFNLEKYLDHEQRDPFASARDHDADGHELSDWDRFAAEEYELLVAEESGNEQNDQLLYDSATEDAYSPNLDVLIGESVDTVSQVEQVSAVGYLDDVSSPSKRAKNSHYDSCDSDDYADSDN
;
A
#
# COMPACT_ATOMS: atom_id res chain seq x y z
N MET A 1 39.88 9.69 -20.10
CA MET A 1 38.82 10.28 -19.24
C MET A 1 37.78 9.20 -18.97
N CYS A 2 37.16 9.17 -17.79
CA CYS A 2 36.04 8.25 -17.55
C CYS A 2 34.81 8.74 -18.32
N ARG A 3 34.17 7.86 -19.13
CA ARG A 3 33.04 8.21 -20.02
C ARG A 3 31.91 8.89 -19.26
N LEU A 4 31.58 8.36 -18.09
CA LEU A 4 30.56 8.89 -17.19
C LEU A 4 30.81 10.37 -16.84
N VAL A 5 32.05 10.72 -16.49
CA VAL A 5 32.45 12.06 -16.05
C VAL A 5 32.59 13.03 -17.23
N SER A 6 32.96 12.55 -18.42
CA SER A 6 33.09 13.40 -19.61
C SER A 6 31.77 13.68 -20.34
N VAL A 7 30.70 12.92 -20.05
CA VAL A 7 29.38 13.06 -20.72
C VAL A 7 28.27 13.52 -19.77
N TYR A 8 28.35 13.22 -18.47
CA TYR A 8 27.34 13.58 -17.48
C TYR A 8 27.96 14.44 -16.38
N HIS A 9 27.45 15.66 -16.22
CA HIS A 9 28.13 16.71 -15.46
C HIS A 9 27.60 16.84 -14.01
N ASP A 10 26.29 16.63 -13.81
CA ASP A 10 25.59 16.69 -12.51
C ASP A 10 25.44 15.31 -11.84
N GLN A 11 25.09 15.28 -10.55
CA GLN A 11 24.88 14.04 -9.79
C GLN A 11 23.69 13.22 -10.33
N ALA A 12 22.55 13.86 -10.63
CA ALA A 12 21.34 13.16 -11.08
C ALA A 12 21.57 12.41 -12.41
N SER A 13 22.20 13.02 -13.41
CA SER A 13 22.55 12.30 -14.64
C SER A 13 23.57 11.18 -14.44
N LYS A 14 24.53 11.33 -13.50
CA LYS A 14 25.48 10.25 -13.17
C LYS A 14 24.77 9.08 -12.50
N PHE A 15 23.94 9.34 -11.49
CA PHE A 15 23.15 8.35 -10.76
C PHE A 15 22.28 7.53 -11.72
N VAL A 16 21.44 8.18 -12.53
CA VAL A 16 20.58 7.50 -13.52
C VAL A 16 21.40 6.60 -14.46
N ARG A 17 22.60 7.02 -14.87
CA ARG A 17 23.45 6.22 -15.78
C ARG A 17 24.21 5.09 -15.11
N ILE A 18 24.61 5.23 -13.85
CA ILE A 18 25.18 4.14 -13.05
C ILE A 18 24.12 3.06 -12.84
N VAL A 19 22.97 3.44 -12.27
CA VAL A 19 21.93 2.51 -11.84
C VAL A 19 21.31 1.77 -13.04
N THR A 20 20.98 2.49 -14.12
CA THR A 20 20.47 1.87 -15.37
C THR A 20 21.56 1.17 -16.20
N ARG A 21 22.82 1.10 -15.74
CA ARG A 21 23.96 0.46 -16.43
C ARG A 21 24.17 0.98 -17.87
N GLU A 22 24.04 2.30 -18.05
CA GLU A 22 23.95 3.04 -19.32
C GLU A 22 22.77 2.67 -20.27
N LEU A 23 21.94 1.66 -19.95
CA LEU A 23 20.87 1.14 -20.82
C LEU A 23 19.71 2.13 -21.03
N ARG A 24 19.37 2.93 -20.02
CA ARG A 24 18.20 3.84 -20.03
C ARG A 24 18.59 5.29 -19.74
N THR A 25 17.69 6.22 -20.06
CA THR A 25 17.82 7.66 -19.76
C THR A 25 16.92 8.11 -18.60
N SER A 26 16.22 7.17 -17.98
CA SER A 26 15.25 7.34 -16.87
C SER A 26 15.23 6.06 -16.05
N LEU A 27 14.97 6.17 -14.75
CA LEU A 27 14.83 5.03 -13.84
C LEU A 27 13.41 4.46 -13.92
N LEU A 28 13.27 3.15 -13.95
CA LEU A 28 12.04 2.41 -13.65
C LEU A 28 12.10 1.86 -12.20
N PRO A 29 11.00 1.36 -11.61
CA PRO A 29 11.02 0.83 -10.24
C PRO A 29 12.08 -0.26 -10.02
N GLU A 30 12.26 -1.17 -10.99
CA GLU A 30 13.23 -2.27 -10.86
C GLU A 30 14.69 -1.83 -10.96
N ASP A 31 14.97 -0.61 -11.45
CA ASP A 31 16.33 -0.04 -11.38
C ASP A 31 16.75 0.23 -9.93
N LEU A 32 15.81 0.51 -9.02
CA LEU A 32 16.10 0.89 -7.63
C LEU A 32 16.23 -0.29 -6.66
N ILE A 33 15.76 -1.49 -7.03
CA ILE A 33 15.79 -2.69 -6.15
C ILE A 33 17.19 -2.95 -5.57
N PRO A 34 18.29 -2.98 -6.35
CA PRO A 34 19.61 -3.28 -5.80
C PRO A 34 20.15 -2.21 -4.83
N LEU A 35 19.66 -0.96 -4.93
CA LEU A 35 20.04 0.11 -4.00
C LEU A 35 19.35 -0.03 -2.65
N VAL A 36 18.05 -0.33 -2.64
CA VAL A 36 17.31 -0.50 -1.38
C VAL A 36 17.71 -1.81 -0.69
N GLN A 37 18.04 -2.86 -1.45
CA GLN A 37 18.63 -4.09 -0.90
C GLN A 37 19.98 -3.82 -0.20
N ASP A 38 20.88 -3.06 -0.83
CA ASP A 38 22.17 -2.65 -0.22
C ASP A 38 21.94 -1.88 1.10
N VAL A 39 20.95 -0.98 1.15
CA VAL A 39 20.56 -0.28 2.38
C VAL A 39 20.05 -1.25 3.47
N VAL A 40 19.17 -2.21 3.13
CA VAL A 40 18.72 -3.23 4.10
C VAL A 40 19.88 -4.12 4.55
N GLU A 41 20.82 -4.47 3.67
CA GLU A 41 21.97 -5.33 3.97
C GLU A 41 23.08 -4.63 4.78
N THR A 42 23.19 -3.29 4.72
CA THR A 42 24.28 -2.53 5.36
C THR A 42 23.87 -1.64 6.54
N HIS A 43 22.69 -1.02 6.53
CA HIS A 43 22.30 -0.01 7.54
C HIS A 43 22.19 -0.60 8.96
N PRO A 44 22.66 0.09 10.02
CA PRO A 44 22.56 -0.41 11.40
C PRO A 44 21.10 -0.55 11.86
N GLY A 45 20.29 0.49 11.68
CA GLY A 45 18.85 0.49 12.00
C GLY A 45 17.96 -0.47 11.20
N LEU A 46 18.51 -1.27 10.27
CA LEU A 46 17.79 -2.33 9.54
C LEU A 46 18.37 -3.73 9.77
N THR A 47 19.26 -3.90 10.75
CA THR A 47 19.94 -5.18 11.02
C THR A 47 18.99 -6.35 11.29
N PHE A 48 17.87 -6.13 11.97
CA PHE A 48 16.86 -7.15 12.25
C PHE A 48 16.10 -7.61 10.99
N LEU A 49 15.92 -6.73 10.00
CA LEU A 49 15.14 -6.99 8.79
C LEU A 49 15.83 -7.98 7.83
N LYS A 50 17.13 -8.24 8.04
CA LYS A 50 17.97 -9.09 7.19
C LYS A 50 17.55 -10.57 7.20
N GLU A 51 17.02 -11.05 8.33
CA GLU A 51 16.58 -12.44 8.48
C GLU A 51 15.09 -12.64 8.10
N ALA A 52 14.29 -11.57 8.17
CA ALA A 52 12.86 -11.56 7.86
C ALA A 52 12.58 -11.38 6.35
N THR A 53 12.87 -12.43 5.56
CA THR A 53 12.84 -12.37 4.07
C THR A 53 11.55 -11.85 3.43
N GLU A 54 10.38 -12.06 4.05
CA GLU A 54 9.11 -11.50 3.56
C GLU A 54 9.03 -9.98 3.79
N PHE A 55 9.25 -9.54 5.02
CA PHE A 55 9.28 -8.12 5.39
C PHE A 55 10.35 -7.35 4.62
N HIS A 56 11.53 -7.95 4.36
CA HIS A 56 12.57 -7.39 3.48
C HIS A 56 11.99 -7.04 2.10
N SER A 57 11.28 -7.97 1.46
CA SER A 57 10.68 -7.77 0.14
C SER A 57 9.61 -6.66 0.16
N ARG A 58 8.79 -6.61 1.22
CA ARG A 58 7.75 -5.57 1.40
C ARG A 58 8.36 -4.19 1.62
N TYR A 59 9.36 -4.06 2.49
CA TYR A 59 10.09 -2.82 2.75
C TYR A 59 10.73 -2.28 1.46
N VAL A 60 11.42 -3.14 0.68
CA VAL A 60 12.01 -2.74 -0.61
C VAL A 60 10.94 -2.20 -1.57
N HIS A 61 9.80 -2.86 -1.70
CA HIS A 61 8.70 -2.37 -2.55
C HIS A 61 8.08 -1.06 -2.02
N THR A 62 7.92 -0.90 -0.71
CA THR A 62 7.34 0.30 -0.09
C THR A 62 8.26 1.52 -0.22
N VAL A 63 9.57 1.38 0.03
CA VAL A 63 10.56 2.44 -0.21
C VAL A 63 10.53 2.87 -1.69
N ILE A 64 10.52 1.92 -2.62
CA ILE A 64 10.46 2.24 -4.06
C ILE A 64 9.12 2.91 -4.44
N ALA A 65 7.99 2.47 -3.86
CA ALA A 65 6.69 3.10 -4.07
C ALA A 65 6.67 4.54 -3.54
N ARG A 66 7.19 4.81 -2.32
CA ARG A 66 7.38 6.15 -1.75
C ARG A 66 8.29 7.01 -2.62
N ILE A 67 9.39 6.46 -3.13
CA ILE A 67 10.29 7.17 -4.06
C ILE A 67 9.55 7.58 -5.34
N PHE A 68 8.79 6.69 -5.96
CA PHE A 68 8.02 7.06 -7.15
C PHE A 68 6.88 8.03 -6.83
N TYR A 69 6.26 7.93 -5.66
CA TYR A 69 5.16 8.80 -5.20
C TYR A 69 5.60 10.27 -5.08
N CYS A 70 6.75 10.55 -4.48
CA CYS A 70 7.25 11.93 -4.33
C CYS A 70 8.03 12.41 -5.56
N VAL A 71 8.81 11.53 -6.22
CA VAL A 71 9.75 11.94 -7.29
C VAL A 71 9.14 11.89 -8.69
N ASN A 72 8.31 10.91 -9.03
CA ASN A 72 7.78 10.75 -10.40
C ASN A 72 6.56 11.64 -10.67
N ARG A 73 6.76 12.96 -10.53
CA ARG A 73 5.74 14.01 -10.71
C ARG A 73 5.04 13.98 -12.07
N SER A 74 5.61 13.32 -13.08
CA SER A 74 4.97 13.19 -14.39
C SER A 74 4.00 12.00 -14.52
N TRP A 75 3.76 11.22 -13.47
CA TRP A 75 2.93 9.99 -13.45
C TRP A 75 3.31 8.91 -14.48
N SER A 76 4.47 9.03 -15.13
CA SER A 76 4.88 8.23 -16.29
C SER A 76 5.36 6.80 -15.97
N GLY A 77 5.59 6.50 -14.69
CA GLY A 77 6.31 5.31 -14.25
C GLY A 77 7.81 5.37 -14.53
N LYS A 78 8.37 6.53 -14.91
CA LYS A 78 9.78 6.70 -15.28
C LYS A 78 10.37 7.98 -14.67
N ILE A 79 11.22 7.86 -13.66
CA ILE A 79 11.89 9.03 -13.06
C ILE A 79 12.94 9.54 -14.05
N SER A 80 12.73 10.74 -14.58
CA SER A 80 13.70 11.44 -15.42
C SER A 80 14.82 12.10 -14.58
N PRO A 81 16.00 12.36 -15.17
CA PRO A 81 17.02 13.18 -14.53
C PRO A 81 16.55 14.61 -14.20
N ALA A 82 15.45 15.09 -14.80
CA ALA A 82 14.86 16.39 -14.50
C ALA A 82 13.96 16.36 -13.26
N GLU A 83 13.25 15.25 -13.01
CA GLU A 83 12.54 15.00 -11.75
C GLU A 83 13.52 14.78 -10.60
N LEU A 84 14.56 13.94 -10.81
CA LEU A 84 15.57 13.63 -9.80
C LEU A 84 16.40 14.85 -9.34
N ARG A 85 16.48 15.92 -10.15
CA ARG A 85 17.08 17.21 -9.76
C ARG A 85 16.18 18.10 -8.90
N ARG A 86 14.87 17.81 -8.87
CA ARG A 86 13.85 18.60 -8.15
C ARG A 86 13.35 17.89 -6.89
N SER A 87 13.83 16.69 -6.60
CA SER A 87 13.54 15.97 -5.36
C SER A 87 14.75 15.91 -4.43
N ASN A 88 14.48 15.58 -3.18
CA ASN A 88 15.46 15.37 -2.12
C ASN A 88 16.04 13.94 -2.09
N LEU A 89 15.79 13.08 -3.10
CA LEU A 89 16.19 11.66 -3.05
C LEU A 89 17.70 11.47 -2.89
N LEU A 90 18.51 12.21 -3.66
CA LEU A 90 19.98 12.07 -3.58
C LEU A 90 20.57 12.64 -2.28
N SER A 91 19.88 13.59 -1.63
CA SER A 91 20.23 14.06 -0.30
C SER A 91 19.80 13.07 0.80
N ALA A 92 18.60 12.47 0.70
CA ALA A 92 18.14 11.46 1.65
C ALA A 92 19.04 10.22 1.65
N ILE A 93 19.47 9.75 0.47
CA ILE A 93 20.47 8.67 0.34
C ILE A 93 21.80 9.05 1.01
N GLY A 94 22.16 10.35 1.05
CA GLY A 94 23.36 10.84 1.73
C GLY A 94 23.23 10.95 3.25
N VAL A 95 22.01 10.97 3.81
CA VAL A 95 21.79 10.96 5.27
C VAL A 95 22.02 9.56 5.85
N LEU A 96 21.71 8.51 5.09
CA LEU A 96 21.95 7.10 5.45
C LEU A 96 23.43 6.71 5.69
N GLU A 97 24.39 7.60 5.43
CA GLU A 97 25.81 7.39 5.78
C GLU A 97 26.13 7.83 7.23
N HIS A 98 25.26 8.64 7.85
CA HIS A 98 25.56 9.37 9.09
C HIS A 98 24.49 9.25 10.17
N GLU A 99 23.24 8.98 9.78
CA GLU A 99 22.16 8.71 10.70
C GLU A 99 22.09 7.20 11.01
N GLU A 100 22.09 6.83 12.29
CA GLU A 100 22.07 5.42 12.71
C GLU A 100 20.64 4.91 12.89
N ASP A 101 19.71 5.78 13.28
CA ASP A 101 18.29 5.50 13.39
C ASP A 101 17.58 5.74 12.05
N ILE A 102 17.16 4.66 11.40
CA ILE A 102 16.49 4.69 10.11
C ILE A 102 15.17 5.48 10.13
N ASN A 103 14.53 5.62 11.30
CA ASN A 103 13.22 6.28 11.42
C ASN A 103 13.31 7.81 11.35
N GLN A 104 14.42 8.40 11.80
CA GLN A 104 14.72 9.82 11.57
C GLN A 104 14.83 10.14 10.07
N VAL A 105 15.10 9.14 9.22
CA VAL A 105 15.07 9.26 7.75
C VAL A 105 13.65 9.05 7.22
N THR A 106 12.71 9.85 7.75
CA THR A 106 11.27 9.91 7.40
C THR A 106 11.05 9.92 5.88
N ALA A 107 11.88 10.69 5.16
CA ALA A 107 11.95 10.74 3.72
C ALA A 107 12.37 9.38 3.12
N TYR A 108 11.40 8.67 2.55
CA TYR A 108 11.52 7.37 1.87
C TYR A 108 11.83 6.16 2.76
N PHE A 109 12.77 6.27 3.71
CA PHE A 109 13.45 5.10 4.29
C PHE A 109 12.99 4.65 5.68
N SER A 110 12.32 5.50 6.48
CA SER A 110 11.77 5.14 7.81
C SER A 110 11.07 3.77 7.83
N TYR A 111 11.42 2.96 8.82
CA TYR A 111 10.86 1.63 9.02
C TYR A 111 9.47 1.70 9.67
N GLU A 112 9.26 2.63 10.60
CA GLU A 112 7.94 2.91 11.20
C GLU A 112 6.87 3.18 10.12
N HIS A 113 7.22 4.04 9.16
CA HIS A 113 6.33 4.37 8.05
C HIS A 113 6.04 3.13 7.18
N PHE A 114 7.01 2.24 6.99
CA PHE A 114 6.79 0.97 6.30
C PHE A 114 5.86 0.04 7.12
N TYR A 115 6.08 -0.05 8.42
CA TYR A 115 5.35 -0.94 9.32
C TYR A 115 3.86 -0.57 9.38
N VAL A 116 3.53 0.71 9.56
CA VAL A 116 2.14 1.20 9.50
C VAL A 116 1.48 0.88 8.14
N ILE A 117 2.16 1.15 7.02
CA ILE A 117 1.66 0.81 5.67
C ILE A 117 1.43 -0.71 5.53
N TYR A 118 2.26 -1.54 6.15
CA TYR A 118 2.14 -2.99 6.09
C TYR A 118 1.00 -3.53 6.97
N CYS A 119 0.84 -3.04 8.21
CA CYS A 119 -0.25 -3.44 9.10
C CYS A 119 -1.62 -3.04 8.54
N LYS A 120 -1.80 -1.78 8.11
CA LYS A 120 -3.04 -1.32 7.47
C LYS A 120 -3.39 -2.06 6.17
N PHE A 121 -2.41 -2.63 5.48
CA PHE A 121 -2.69 -3.53 4.36
C PHE A 121 -3.14 -4.92 4.84
N TRP A 122 -2.45 -5.49 5.83
CA TRP A 122 -2.69 -6.84 6.36
C TRP A 122 -4.04 -6.97 7.08
N GLU A 123 -4.52 -5.91 7.75
CA GLU A 123 -5.87 -5.83 8.35
C GLU A 123 -7.00 -6.00 7.31
N LEU A 124 -6.73 -5.62 6.05
CA LEU A 124 -7.64 -5.65 4.93
C LEU A 124 -7.50 -6.95 4.11
N ASP A 125 -6.28 -7.36 3.76
CA ASP A 125 -5.92 -8.60 3.02
C ASP A 125 -6.13 -9.86 3.88
N ARG A 126 -7.40 -10.21 4.13
CA ARG A 126 -7.80 -11.29 5.06
C ARG A 126 -7.75 -12.70 4.49
N ASP A 127 -7.72 -12.86 3.17
CA ASP A 127 -7.45 -14.15 2.51
C ASP A 127 -5.97 -14.32 2.12
N HIS A 128 -5.15 -13.29 2.36
CA HIS A 128 -3.70 -13.27 2.14
C HIS A 128 -3.32 -13.53 0.67
N ASP A 129 -4.14 -13.04 -0.28
CA ASP A 129 -3.90 -13.16 -1.72
C ASP A 129 -2.98 -12.05 -2.28
N LEU A 130 -2.65 -11.07 -1.44
CA LEU A 130 -1.74 -9.94 -1.70
C LEU A 130 -2.34 -8.83 -2.57
N PHE A 131 -3.66 -8.79 -2.69
CA PHE A 131 -4.44 -7.71 -3.28
C PHE A 131 -5.59 -7.28 -2.36
N ILE A 132 -6.02 -6.02 -2.52
CA ILE A 132 -7.20 -5.45 -1.87
C ILE A 132 -8.29 -5.30 -2.93
N ASP A 133 -9.51 -5.81 -2.69
CA ASP A 133 -10.68 -5.53 -3.55
C ASP A 133 -11.53 -4.33 -3.03
N LYS A 134 -12.62 -4.01 -3.72
CA LYS A 134 -13.53 -2.91 -3.34
C LYS A 134 -14.16 -3.11 -1.96
N MET A 135 -14.56 -4.33 -1.62
CA MET A 135 -15.15 -4.69 -0.33
C MET A 135 -14.11 -4.70 0.79
N ASP A 136 -12.87 -5.03 0.47
CA ASP A 136 -11.74 -4.90 1.40
C ASP A 136 -11.44 -3.43 1.69
N LEU A 137 -11.26 -2.60 0.66
CA LEU A 137 -11.00 -1.17 0.83
C LEU A 137 -12.17 -0.44 1.52
N THR A 138 -13.40 -0.91 1.32
CA THR A 138 -14.58 -0.41 2.04
C THR A 138 -14.46 -0.55 3.56
N ARG A 139 -13.65 -1.49 4.08
CA ARG A 139 -13.43 -1.70 5.53
C ARG A 139 -12.32 -0.83 6.13
N HIS A 140 -11.64 -0.01 5.33
CA HIS A 140 -10.60 0.90 5.81
C HIS A 140 -11.22 2.04 6.64
N ASN A 141 -10.60 2.36 7.78
CA ASN A 141 -11.01 3.37 8.78
C ASN A 141 -12.54 3.40 9.00
N ASP A 142 -13.11 2.29 9.50
CA ASP A 142 -14.53 2.13 9.82
C ASP A 142 -15.52 2.68 8.76
N HIS A 143 -15.21 2.45 7.48
CA HIS A 143 -15.96 2.92 6.33
C HIS A 143 -15.92 4.44 6.10
N ALA A 144 -14.83 5.14 6.45
CA ALA A 144 -14.66 6.59 6.31
C ALA A 144 -14.84 7.11 4.88
N LEU A 145 -14.38 6.35 3.88
CA LEU A 145 -14.49 6.69 2.45
C LEU A 145 -15.86 6.35 1.84
N SER A 146 -16.33 7.23 0.96
CA SER A 146 -17.53 7.04 0.14
C SER A 146 -17.37 5.87 -0.85
N THR A 147 -18.44 5.11 -1.06
CA THR A 147 -18.47 3.99 -2.01
C THR A 147 -18.27 4.45 -3.46
N ARG A 148 -18.82 5.61 -3.84
CA ARG A 148 -18.55 6.26 -5.15
C ARG A 148 -17.06 6.57 -5.31
N MET A 149 -16.38 7.04 -4.26
CA MET A 149 -14.94 7.29 -4.31
C MET A 149 -14.12 6.00 -4.42
N ILE A 150 -14.52 4.95 -3.70
CA ILE A 150 -13.89 3.61 -3.81
C ILE A 150 -14.03 3.07 -5.24
N GLU A 151 -15.21 3.14 -5.85
CA GLU A 151 -15.39 2.75 -7.27
C GLU A 151 -14.45 3.51 -8.21
N ARG A 152 -14.21 4.81 -7.95
CA ARG A 152 -13.28 5.63 -8.75
C ARG A 152 -11.83 5.25 -8.58
N ILE A 153 -11.39 4.84 -7.39
CA ILE A 153 -10.02 4.32 -7.17
C ILE A 153 -9.75 3.12 -8.09
N PHE A 154 -10.68 2.16 -8.13
CA PHE A 154 -10.55 0.94 -8.94
C PHE A 154 -10.83 1.16 -10.44
N SER A 155 -11.40 2.31 -10.85
CA SER A 155 -11.80 2.59 -12.24
C SER A 155 -10.65 2.74 -13.27
N GLY A 156 -9.38 2.68 -12.84
CA GLY A 156 -8.22 2.97 -13.69
C GLY A 156 -7.81 4.45 -13.73
N ALA A 157 -8.46 5.31 -12.94
CA ALA A 157 -8.10 6.73 -12.81
C ALA A 157 -6.73 6.93 -12.13
N VAL A 158 -6.42 6.09 -11.14
CA VAL A 158 -5.23 6.14 -10.29
C VAL A 158 -4.50 4.80 -10.18
N THR A 159 -5.21 3.67 -10.17
CA THR A 159 -4.60 2.35 -10.37
C THR A 159 -3.87 2.36 -11.70
N ARG A 160 -2.58 2.04 -11.66
CA ARG A 160 -1.74 2.08 -12.86
C ARG A 160 -1.99 0.80 -13.62
N GLY A 161 -3.01 0.80 -14.49
CA GLY A 161 -3.39 -0.33 -15.33
C GLY A 161 -2.20 -0.89 -16.12
N VAL A 162 -1.45 -1.79 -15.49
CA VAL A 162 -0.32 -2.49 -16.09
C VAL A 162 -0.94 -3.53 -17.01
N LYS A 163 -1.20 -3.10 -18.24
CA LYS A 163 -1.27 -4.00 -19.40
C LYS A 163 0.06 -4.74 -19.43
N SER A 164 0.11 -5.90 -18.80
CA SER A 164 1.33 -6.66 -18.61
C SER A 164 2.00 -6.85 -19.96
N ALA A 165 3.33 -6.72 -20.02
CA ALA A 165 4.08 -6.96 -21.25
C ALA A 165 3.85 -8.39 -21.80
N ASN A 166 3.33 -9.29 -20.97
CA ASN A 166 2.97 -10.67 -21.27
C ASN A 166 1.48 -10.87 -21.62
N GLY A 167 0.69 -9.80 -21.78
CA GLY A 167 -0.74 -9.86 -22.16
C GLY A 167 -1.73 -10.28 -21.05
N VAL A 168 -1.24 -10.55 -19.85
CA VAL A 168 -2.08 -10.85 -18.67
C VAL A 168 -2.72 -9.55 -18.18
N GLN A 169 -4.05 -9.49 -18.14
CA GLN A 169 -4.78 -8.44 -17.42
C GLN A 169 -4.49 -8.56 -15.91
N GLN A 170 -4.31 -7.44 -15.21
CA GLN A 170 -4.52 -7.43 -13.75
C GLN A 170 -5.94 -7.95 -13.46
N PRO A 171 -6.20 -8.61 -12.32
CA PRO A 171 -7.55 -9.02 -11.99
C PRO A 171 -8.44 -7.78 -11.94
N GLU A 172 -9.52 -7.79 -12.71
CA GLU A 172 -10.47 -6.68 -12.75
C GLU A 172 -11.05 -6.50 -11.33
N ASP A 173 -11.09 -5.26 -10.85
CA ASP A 173 -11.45 -4.87 -9.48
C ASP A 173 -10.52 -5.27 -8.30
N LYS A 174 -9.22 -5.60 -8.54
CA LYS A 174 -8.22 -5.75 -7.45
C LYS A 174 -7.03 -4.78 -7.54
N MET A 175 -6.57 -4.30 -6.36
CA MET A 175 -5.48 -3.36 -6.15
C MET A 175 -4.24 -4.07 -5.58
N SER A 176 -3.05 -3.84 -6.13
CA SER A 176 -1.80 -4.43 -5.60
C SER A 176 -1.29 -3.72 -4.34
N TYR A 177 -0.47 -4.39 -3.52
CA TYR A 177 0.25 -3.78 -2.38
C TYR A 177 0.93 -2.44 -2.74
N THR A 178 1.59 -2.35 -3.90
CA THR A 178 2.25 -1.11 -4.35
C THR A 178 1.29 0.02 -4.72
N GLU A 179 0.04 -0.30 -5.07
CA GLU A 179 -1.02 0.68 -5.31
C GLU A 179 -1.72 1.06 -3.99
N PHE A 180 -1.83 0.13 -3.02
CA PHE A 180 -2.26 0.46 -1.66
C PHE A 180 -1.31 1.44 -0.97
N VAL A 181 0.01 1.31 -1.18
CA VAL A 181 0.97 2.34 -0.73
C VAL A 181 0.64 3.72 -1.32
N TRP A 182 0.24 3.79 -2.59
CA TRP A 182 -0.14 5.07 -3.23
C TRP A 182 -1.49 5.60 -2.74
N PHE A 183 -2.43 4.72 -2.43
CA PHE A 183 -3.70 5.03 -1.80
C PHE A 183 -3.49 5.64 -0.41
N LEU A 184 -2.83 4.93 0.51
CA LEU A 184 -2.71 5.33 1.92
C LEU A 184 -1.91 6.63 2.06
N LEU A 185 -0.80 6.77 1.33
CA LEU A 185 -0.03 8.03 1.27
C LEU A 185 -0.83 9.22 0.71
N SER A 186 -1.91 8.96 -0.05
CA SER A 186 -2.80 10.00 -0.57
C SER A 186 -4.00 10.27 0.35
N GLU A 187 -4.46 9.29 1.11
CA GLU A 187 -5.61 9.41 2.01
C GLU A 187 -5.27 10.14 3.31
N GLU A 188 -4.03 9.97 3.79
CA GLU A 188 -3.55 10.57 5.03
C GLU A 188 -2.95 11.97 4.82
N ASP A 189 -2.13 12.20 3.79
CA ASP A 189 -1.67 13.54 3.41
C ASP A 189 -2.36 14.03 2.13
N LYS A 190 -3.60 14.50 2.27
CA LYS A 190 -4.37 15.16 1.19
C LYS A 190 -3.84 16.53 0.78
N ASN A 191 -2.80 17.04 1.46
CA ASN A 191 -2.12 18.30 1.14
C ASN A 191 -0.88 18.08 0.26
N HIS A 192 -0.29 16.87 0.29
CA HIS A 192 0.82 16.48 -0.55
C HIS A 192 0.46 16.61 -2.04
N PRO A 193 1.30 17.25 -2.89
CA PRO A 193 0.93 17.50 -4.27
C PRO A 193 0.67 16.25 -5.12
N THR A 194 1.04 15.03 -4.69
CA THR A 194 0.62 13.79 -5.38
C THR A 194 -0.79 13.35 -4.98
N ALA A 195 -1.19 13.51 -3.71
CA ALA A 195 -2.55 13.25 -3.25
C ALA A 195 -3.55 14.18 -3.97
N VAL A 196 -3.20 15.46 -4.12
CA VAL A 196 -4.01 16.41 -4.90
C VAL A 196 -4.14 16.00 -6.37
N GLU A 197 -3.14 15.32 -6.94
CA GLU A 197 -3.24 14.74 -8.29
C GLU A 197 -4.04 13.43 -8.30
N TYR A 198 -3.94 12.61 -7.25
CA TYR A 198 -4.63 11.34 -7.07
C TYR A 198 -6.15 11.55 -6.95
N TRP A 199 -6.58 12.35 -5.97
CA TRP A 199 -8.01 12.60 -5.72
C TRP A 199 -8.66 13.40 -6.82
N PHE A 200 -7.95 14.35 -7.45
CA PHE A 200 -8.47 15.03 -8.64
C PHE A 200 -8.75 14.04 -9.78
N ARG A 201 -7.89 13.06 -10.04
CA ARG A 201 -8.14 12.00 -11.05
C ARG A 201 -9.35 11.15 -10.72
N CYS A 202 -9.59 10.86 -9.44
CA CYS A 202 -10.77 10.12 -9.02
C CYS A 202 -12.04 10.96 -9.17
N MET A 203 -12.01 12.25 -8.85
CA MET A 203 -13.16 13.15 -8.93
C MET A 203 -13.50 13.62 -10.35
N ASP A 204 -12.49 13.77 -11.23
CA ASP A 204 -12.64 14.09 -12.66
C ASP A 204 -13.23 12.86 -13.36
N LEU A 205 -14.55 12.85 -13.58
CA LEU A 205 -15.31 11.70 -14.06
C LEU A 205 -15.18 11.52 -15.57
N ASP A 206 -15.19 12.61 -16.33
CA ASP A 206 -15.14 12.60 -17.79
C ASP A 206 -13.74 12.81 -18.39
N GLY A 207 -12.79 13.33 -17.62
CA GLY A 207 -11.41 13.55 -18.01
C GLY A 207 -11.13 14.89 -18.70
N ASP A 208 -12.03 15.88 -18.63
CA ASP A 208 -11.81 17.20 -19.24
C ASP A 208 -10.78 18.09 -18.51
N GLY A 209 -10.40 17.70 -17.28
CA GLY A 209 -9.39 18.40 -16.47
C GLY A 209 -9.94 19.49 -15.56
N TYR A 210 -11.27 19.55 -15.36
CA TYR A 210 -11.94 20.44 -14.41
C TYR A 210 -13.13 19.79 -13.73
N LEU A 211 -13.15 19.79 -12.39
CA LEU A 211 -14.34 19.39 -11.63
C LEU A 211 -15.48 20.38 -11.89
N SER A 212 -16.56 19.86 -12.46
CA SER A 212 -17.81 20.56 -12.71
C SER A 212 -18.78 20.41 -11.55
N MET A 213 -19.81 21.27 -11.51
CA MET A 213 -20.86 21.21 -10.48
C MET A 213 -21.53 19.83 -10.39
N TYR A 214 -21.72 19.15 -11.53
CA TYR A 214 -22.34 17.81 -11.59
C TYR A 214 -21.50 16.73 -10.88
N GLU A 215 -20.17 16.79 -11.01
CA GLU A 215 -19.28 15.83 -10.39
C GLU A 215 -19.17 16.06 -8.89
N LEU A 216 -19.12 17.34 -8.47
CA LEU A 216 -19.17 17.72 -7.05
C LEU A 216 -20.50 17.29 -6.41
N GLU A 217 -21.63 17.51 -7.08
CA GLU A 217 -22.96 17.05 -6.64
C GLU A 217 -23.01 15.51 -6.54
N TYR A 218 -22.43 14.80 -7.51
CA TYR A 218 -22.37 13.34 -7.52
C TYR A 218 -21.61 12.74 -6.33
N PHE A 219 -20.51 13.34 -5.86
CA PHE A 219 -19.86 12.87 -4.63
C PHE A 219 -20.62 13.33 -3.37
N TYR A 220 -21.12 14.57 -3.35
CA TYR A 220 -21.80 15.14 -2.20
C TYR A 220 -23.16 14.48 -1.88
N GLU A 221 -23.89 13.99 -2.88
CA GLU A 221 -25.15 13.24 -2.69
C GLU A 221 -24.95 12.02 -1.77
N GLU A 222 -23.81 11.32 -1.88
CA GLU A 222 -23.52 10.21 -0.97
C GLU A 222 -23.17 10.70 0.43
N GLN A 223 -22.36 11.77 0.55
CA GLN A 223 -22.00 12.37 1.84
C GLN A 223 -23.24 12.82 2.62
N LEU A 224 -24.20 13.46 1.95
CA LEU A 224 -25.49 13.85 2.52
C LEU A 224 -26.21 12.65 3.13
N HIS A 225 -26.40 11.56 2.38
CA HIS A 225 -27.06 10.36 2.89
C HIS A 225 -26.30 9.67 4.03
N ARG A 226 -24.97 9.72 4.04
CA ARG A 226 -24.15 9.19 5.14
C ARG A 226 -24.29 10.03 6.41
N MET A 227 -24.35 11.36 6.30
CA MET A 227 -24.61 12.28 7.42
C MET A 227 -26.04 12.14 7.96
N GLU A 228 -27.04 12.04 7.08
CA GLU A 228 -28.44 11.77 7.44
C GLU A 228 -28.58 10.45 8.23
N ALA A 229 -27.86 9.41 7.83
CA ALA A 229 -27.91 8.09 8.49
C ALA A 229 -27.39 8.10 9.94
N ILE A 230 -26.46 9.01 10.28
CA ILE A 230 -25.97 9.23 11.65
C ILE A 230 -26.67 10.41 12.37
N GLY A 231 -27.67 11.04 11.74
CA GLY A 231 -28.52 12.06 12.34
C GLY A 231 -27.89 13.45 12.44
N ILE A 232 -26.90 13.75 11.61
CA ILE A 232 -26.27 15.08 11.53
C ILE A 232 -27.07 16.00 10.60
N GLU A 233 -27.19 17.27 10.96
CA GLU A 233 -27.85 18.29 10.13
C GLU A 233 -26.98 18.61 8.91
N THR A 234 -27.54 18.41 7.71
CA THR A 234 -26.82 18.51 6.44
C THR A 234 -26.91 19.91 5.83
N LEU A 235 -25.79 20.36 5.24
CA LEU A 235 -25.74 21.61 4.46
C LEU A 235 -26.23 21.34 3.03
N PRO A 236 -27.13 22.16 2.45
CA PRO A 236 -27.54 22.00 1.05
C PRO A 236 -26.36 22.13 0.08
N PHE A 237 -26.40 21.39 -1.03
CA PHE A 237 -25.31 21.41 -2.03
C PHE A 237 -25.03 22.82 -2.58
N GLU A 238 -26.04 23.67 -2.78
CA GLU A 238 -25.83 25.05 -3.23
C GLU A 238 -24.97 25.86 -2.25
N ASP A 239 -25.21 25.72 -0.94
CA ASP A 239 -24.47 26.42 0.11
C ASP A 239 -23.05 25.83 0.29
N CYS A 240 -22.92 24.50 0.29
CA CYS A 240 -21.64 23.79 0.30
C CYS A 240 -20.76 24.21 -0.89
N LEU A 241 -21.33 24.22 -2.10
CA LEU A 241 -20.65 24.64 -3.32
C LEU A 241 -20.19 26.10 -3.23
N CYS A 242 -20.99 27.00 -2.65
CA CYS A 242 -20.57 28.39 -2.41
C CYS A 242 -19.34 28.45 -1.49
N GLN A 243 -19.35 27.74 -0.36
CA GLN A 243 -18.21 27.69 0.57
C GLN A 243 -16.95 27.12 -0.10
N MET A 244 -17.07 26.04 -0.88
CA MET A 244 -15.93 25.43 -1.58
C MET A 244 -15.37 26.34 -2.69
N LEU A 245 -16.23 27.08 -3.40
CA LEU A 245 -15.80 28.07 -4.41
C LEU A 245 -15.14 29.30 -3.77
N ASP A 246 -15.67 29.80 -2.65
CA ASP A 246 -15.09 30.89 -1.87
C ASP A 246 -13.79 30.48 -1.15
N MET A 247 -13.59 29.19 -0.86
CA MET A 247 -12.29 28.68 -0.38
C MET A 247 -11.27 28.61 -1.53
N ILE A 248 -11.64 28.03 -2.68
CA ILE A 248 -10.70 27.70 -3.76
C ILE A 248 -10.36 28.89 -4.66
N HIS A 249 -11.29 29.85 -4.83
CA HIS A 249 -11.16 30.97 -5.78
C HIS A 249 -10.74 30.51 -7.21
N PRO A 250 -11.50 29.61 -7.87
CA PRO A 250 -11.09 29.03 -9.15
C PRO A 250 -10.96 30.06 -10.26
N GLY A 251 -9.96 29.88 -11.14
CA GLY A 251 -9.67 30.83 -12.23
C GLY A 251 -10.76 30.90 -13.32
N ILE A 252 -11.68 29.94 -13.34
CA ILE A 252 -12.88 29.91 -14.20
C ILE A 252 -14.09 29.72 -13.29
N PRO A 253 -15.09 30.63 -13.28
CA PRO A 253 -16.29 30.47 -12.48
C PRO A 253 -17.03 29.16 -12.81
N GLY A 254 -17.32 28.34 -11.80
CA GLY A 254 -18.08 27.10 -11.93
C GLY A 254 -17.31 25.88 -12.48
N LYS A 255 -15.99 25.97 -12.68
CA LYS A 255 -15.11 24.82 -12.99
C LYS A 255 -13.80 24.90 -12.19
N ILE A 256 -13.53 23.90 -11.35
CA ILE A 256 -12.33 23.85 -10.50
C ILE A 256 -11.25 23.05 -11.22
N SER A 257 -10.12 23.67 -11.55
CA SER A 257 -8.99 22.94 -12.14
C SER A 257 -8.05 22.37 -11.07
N LEU A 258 -7.28 21.33 -11.42
CA LEU A 258 -6.16 20.83 -10.62
C LEU A 258 -5.14 21.94 -10.27
N SER A 259 -5.04 22.98 -11.12
CA SER A 259 -4.17 24.12 -10.83
C SER A 259 -4.73 25.05 -9.75
N ASP A 260 -6.01 25.01 -9.43
CA ASP A 260 -6.64 25.89 -8.44
C ASP A 260 -6.61 25.27 -7.05
N LEU A 261 -6.89 23.96 -6.94
CA LEU A 261 -6.65 23.18 -5.71
C LEU A 261 -5.19 23.32 -5.23
N LYS A 262 -4.22 23.21 -6.14
CA LYS A 262 -2.79 23.39 -5.83
C LYS A 262 -2.39 24.82 -5.43
N LYS A 263 -3.29 25.82 -5.53
CA LYS A 263 -3.08 27.19 -5.04
C LYS A 263 -3.73 27.43 -3.68
N CYS A 264 -4.90 26.85 -3.41
CA CYS A 264 -5.67 27.17 -2.20
C CYS A 264 -5.03 26.65 -0.90
N LYS A 265 -4.25 25.55 -0.98
CA LYS A 265 -3.63 24.87 0.18
C LYS A 265 -4.62 24.34 1.24
N MET A 266 -5.90 24.25 0.93
CA MET A 266 -6.94 23.70 1.81
C MET A 266 -7.57 22.47 1.13
N THR A 267 -6.72 21.60 0.61
CA THR A 267 -7.14 20.48 -0.24
C THR A 267 -7.64 19.29 0.57
N SER A 268 -7.12 19.06 1.79
CA SER A 268 -7.73 18.11 2.73
C SER A 268 -9.21 18.41 2.94
N ILE A 269 -9.53 19.58 3.48
CA ILE A 269 -10.91 20.05 3.74
C ILE A 269 -11.80 19.86 2.51
N PHE A 270 -11.38 20.35 1.33
CA PHE A 270 -12.14 20.18 0.09
C PHE A 270 -12.44 18.71 -0.23
N PHE A 271 -11.43 17.85 -0.23
CA PHE A 271 -11.59 16.44 -0.57
C PHE A 271 -12.41 15.68 0.48
N ASP A 272 -12.15 15.92 1.76
CA ASP A 272 -12.85 15.28 2.87
C ASP A 272 -14.36 15.63 2.83
N THR A 273 -14.73 16.90 2.62
CA THR A 273 -16.14 17.32 2.40
C THR A 273 -16.86 16.49 1.35
N PHE A 274 -16.20 16.14 0.23
CA PHE A 274 -16.82 15.39 -0.85
C PHE A 274 -16.80 13.87 -0.68
N PHE A 275 -15.88 13.26 0.09
CA PHE A 275 -15.82 11.80 0.17
C PHE A 275 -15.27 11.13 1.44
N ASN A 276 -14.66 11.84 2.40
CA ASN A 276 -14.30 11.26 3.70
C ASN A 276 -15.16 11.88 4.81
N LEU A 277 -16.11 11.11 5.33
CA LEU A 277 -17.03 11.59 6.36
C LEU A 277 -16.35 11.81 7.72
N GLU A 278 -15.44 10.92 8.11
CA GLU A 278 -14.74 10.99 9.40
C GLU A 278 -13.88 12.26 9.48
N LYS A 279 -12.96 12.43 8.54
CA LYS A 279 -12.06 13.59 8.49
C LYS A 279 -12.81 14.91 8.23
N TYR A 280 -13.95 14.87 7.53
CA TYR A 280 -14.85 16.03 7.43
C TYR A 280 -15.42 16.44 8.80
N LEU A 281 -15.91 15.49 9.59
CA LEU A 281 -16.45 15.77 10.92
C LEU A 281 -15.36 16.24 11.90
N ASP A 282 -14.12 15.81 11.72
CA ASP A 282 -12.97 16.36 12.45
C ASP A 282 -12.70 17.82 12.07
N HIS A 283 -12.69 18.17 10.78
CA HIS A 283 -12.50 19.56 10.33
C HIS A 283 -13.58 20.50 10.88
N GLU A 284 -14.84 20.09 10.89
CA GLU A 284 -15.96 20.85 11.44
C GLU A 284 -15.88 21.04 12.97
N GLN A 285 -15.21 20.13 13.68
CA GLN A 285 -15.00 20.19 15.14
C GLN A 285 -13.69 20.88 15.55
N ARG A 286 -12.73 21.04 14.63
CA ARG A 286 -11.37 21.54 14.92
C ARG A 286 -11.38 23.05 15.14
N ASP A 287 -10.96 23.47 16.35
CA ASP A 287 -10.81 24.90 16.68
C ASP A 287 -9.89 25.60 15.65
N PRO A 288 -10.33 26.70 15.01
CA PRO A 288 -9.51 27.46 14.05
C PRO A 288 -8.15 27.96 14.59
N PHE A 289 -7.94 27.94 15.91
CA PHE A 289 -6.68 28.30 16.55
C PHE A 289 -5.81 27.08 16.96
N ALA A 290 -6.28 25.84 16.74
CA ALA A 290 -5.57 24.61 17.17
C ALA A 290 -4.27 24.34 16.40
N SER A 291 -4.16 24.79 15.15
CA SER A 291 -3.01 24.57 14.25
C SER A 291 -1.70 25.24 14.70
N ALA A 292 -1.72 26.05 15.75
CA ALA A 292 -0.52 26.68 16.34
C ALA A 292 0.34 25.74 17.22
N ARG A 293 0.25 24.42 17.02
CA ARG A 293 0.93 23.39 17.83
C ARG A 293 1.72 22.34 17.03
N ASP A 294 1.61 22.37 15.70
CA ASP A 294 2.04 21.27 14.83
C ASP A 294 3.53 21.38 14.43
N HIS A 295 4.42 21.40 15.42
CA HIS A 295 5.87 21.48 15.24
C HIS A 295 6.60 20.29 15.89
N ASP A 296 7.66 19.80 15.22
CA ASP A 296 8.61 18.84 15.80
C ASP A 296 9.46 19.45 16.93
N ALA A 297 10.34 18.63 17.54
CA ALA A 297 11.20 19.05 18.65
C ALA A 297 12.22 20.14 18.28
N ASP A 298 12.53 20.34 17.00
CA ASP A 298 13.44 21.37 16.47
C ASP A 298 12.70 22.58 15.86
N GLY A 299 11.38 22.51 15.71
CA GLY A 299 10.50 23.58 15.24
C GLY A 299 10.00 23.47 13.79
N HIS A 300 10.20 22.35 13.09
CA HIS A 300 9.69 22.16 11.73
C HIS A 300 8.23 21.72 11.73
N GLU A 301 7.47 22.11 10.71
CA GLU A 301 6.12 21.59 10.45
C GLU A 301 6.24 20.14 9.95
N LEU A 302 5.72 19.17 10.72
CA LEU A 302 5.58 17.77 10.30
C LEU A 302 4.51 17.66 9.20
N SER A 303 4.68 16.75 8.24
CA SER A 303 3.60 16.46 7.28
C SER A 303 2.48 15.68 7.96
N ASP A 304 1.27 15.76 7.40
CA ASP A 304 0.12 15.00 7.89
C ASP A 304 0.42 13.48 7.85
N TRP A 305 1.19 13.01 6.85
CA TRP A 305 1.69 11.63 6.78
C TRP A 305 2.66 11.29 7.92
N ASP A 306 3.68 12.11 8.15
CA ASP A 306 4.72 11.79 9.14
C ASP A 306 4.13 11.77 10.57
N ARG A 307 3.13 12.61 10.83
CA ARG A 307 2.36 12.61 12.08
C ARG A 307 1.52 11.34 12.23
N PHE A 308 0.67 11.02 11.24
CA PHE A 308 -0.15 9.81 11.22
C PHE A 308 0.69 8.54 11.42
N ALA A 309 1.82 8.45 10.72
CA ALA A 309 2.70 7.29 10.81
C ALA A 309 3.38 7.14 12.19
N ALA A 310 3.65 8.24 12.90
CA ALA A 310 4.17 8.18 14.26
C ALA A 310 3.07 7.78 15.27
N GLU A 311 1.89 8.40 15.18
CA GLU A 311 0.74 8.14 16.07
C GLU A 311 0.26 6.68 15.94
N GLU A 312 0.08 6.17 14.71
CA GLU A 312 -0.29 4.77 14.46
C GLU A 312 0.80 3.78 14.86
N TYR A 313 2.09 4.13 14.74
CA TYR A 313 3.16 3.25 15.17
C TYR A 313 3.22 3.12 16.70
N GLU A 314 3.02 4.21 17.44
CA GLU A 314 2.93 4.16 18.91
C GLU A 314 1.74 3.29 19.37
N LEU A 315 0.59 3.39 18.69
CA LEU A 315 -0.58 2.53 18.95
C LEU A 315 -0.28 1.05 18.68
N LEU A 316 0.27 0.70 17.52
CA LEU A 316 0.60 -0.70 17.17
C LEU A 316 1.59 -1.33 18.16
N VAL A 317 2.62 -0.59 18.56
CA VAL A 317 3.61 -1.06 19.57
C VAL A 317 2.98 -1.19 20.96
N ALA A 318 2.04 -0.32 21.32
CA ALA A 318 1.30 -0.41 22.58
C ALA A 318 0.34 -1.61 22.60
N GLU A 319 -0.31 -1.94 21.48
CA GLU A 319 -1.16 -3.13 21.36
C GLU A 319 -0.36 -4.44 21.39
N GLU A 320 0.79 -4.51 20.73
CA GLU A 320 1.69 -5.67 20.80
C GLU A 320 2.17 -5.89 22.26
N SER A 321 2.64 -4.82 22.91
CA SER A 321 3.05 -4.83 24.33
C SER A 321 1.92 -5.18 25.31
N GLY A 322 0.68 -4.79 24.99
CA GLY A 322 -0.51 -5.08 25.79
C GLY A 322 -0.97 -6.53 25.65
N ASN A 323 -0.89 -7.10 24.44
CA ASN A 323 -1.21 -8.49 24.18
C ASN A 323 -0.19 -9.44 24.85
N GLU A 324 1.11 -9.14 24.82
CA GLU A 324 2.11 -9.92 25.56
C GLU A 324 1.82 -9.96 27.08
N GLN A 325 1.39 -8.83 27.67
CA GLN A 325 1.01 -8.78 29.08
C GLN A 325 -0.29 -9.54 29.37
N ASN A 326 -1.27 -9.49 28.46
CA ASN A 326 -2.53 -10.20 28.61
C ASN A 326 -2.35 -11.73 28.52
N ASP A 327 -1.51 -12.21 27.59
CA ASP A 327 -1.12 -13.62 27.50
C ASP A 327 -0.32 -14.08 28.73
N GLN A 328 0.57 -13.23 29.26
CA GLN A 328 1.28 -13.52 30.51
C GLN A 328 0.34 -13.57 31.74
N LEU A 329 -0.67 -12.70 31.82
CA LEU A 329 -1.69 -12.71 32.87
C LEU A 329 -2.62 -13.93 32.77
N LEU A 330 -2.98 -14.34 31.55
CA LEU A 330 -3.69 -15.59 31.29
C LEU A 330 -2.85 -16.80 31.74
N TYR A 331 -1.54 -16.78 31.48
CA TYR A 331 -0.62 -17.83 31.92
C TYR A 331 -0.49 -17.90 33.45
N ASP A 332 -0.29 -16.76 34.14
CA ASP A 332 -0.21 -16.71 35.61
C ASP A 332 -1.52 -17.16 36.26
N SER A 333 -2.68 -16.71 35.76
CA SER A 333 -4.00 -17.14 36.26
C SER A 333 -4.23 -18.65 36.11
N ALA A 334 -3.71 -19.24 35.03
CA ALA A 334 -3.73 -20.69 34.81
C ALA A 334 -2.80 -21.47 35.76
N THR A 335 -1.90 -20.81 36.49
CA THR A 335 -1.08 -21.42 37.55
C THR A 335 -1.63 -21.23 38.96
N GLU A 336 -2.36 -20.14 39.25
CA GLU A 336 -2.92 -19.91 40.59
C GLU A 336 -4.10 -20.85 40.93
N ASP A 337 -4.90 -21.27 39.94
CA ASP A 337 -6.05 -22.17 40.14
C ASP A 337 -5.67 -23.62 40.57
N ALA A 338 -4.38 -23.93 40.66
CA ALA A 338 -3.87 -25.28 40.97
C ALA A 338 -3.91 -25.68 42.47
N TYR A 339 -4.27 -24.78 43.39
CA TYR A 339 -4.15 -25.01 44.84
C TYR A 339 -5.45 -24.81 45.66
N SER A 340 -6.44 -25.67 45.42
CA SER A 340 -7.60 -25.85 46.32
C SER A 340 -7.55 -27.19 47.07
N PRO A 341 -7.24 -27.22 48.38
CA PRO A 341 -7.08 -28.48 49.12
C PRO A 341 -8.40 -28.97 49.74
N ASN A 342 -8.99 -30.03 49.18
CA ASN A 342 -9.70 -31.12 49.90
C ASN A 342 -10.46 -32.08 48.96
N LEU A 343 -9.96 -33.31 48.79
CA LEU A 343 -10.83 -34.50 48.71
C LEU A 343 -10.04 -35.77 49.09
N ASP A 344 -10.59 -36.58 49.99
CA ASP A 344 -9.85 -37.67 50.65
C ASP A 344 -9.85 -39.02 49.89
N VAL A 345 -8.67 -39.64 49.91
CA VAL A 345 -8.36 -41.06 50.19
C VAL A 345 -9.53 -42.07 50.17
N LEU A 346 -9.40 -43.12 49.33
CA LEU A 346 -9.72 -44.52 49.72
C LEU A 346 -9.16 -45.58 48.73
N ILE A 347 -8.09 -46.27 49.18
CA ILE A 347 -7.68 -47.71 49.01
C ILE A 347 -8.27 -48.50 47.81
N GLY A 348 -7.50 -49.25 47.01
CA GLY A 348 -6.06 -49.57 47.01
C GLY A 348 -5.73 -50.91 46.31
N GLU A 349 -4.42 -51.26 46.23
CA GLU A 349 -3.84 -52.55 45.75
C GLU A 349 -4.03 -52.91 44.24
N SER A 350 -3.09 -53.58 43.53
CA SER A 350 -1.66 -53.90 43.81
C SER A 350 -0.87 -54.25 42.51
N VAL A 351 0.46 -54.01 42.51
CA VAL A 351 1.61 -54.87 42.08
C VAL A 351 1.43 -55.75 40.79
N ASP A 352 2.32 -55.76 39.78
CA ASP A 352 3.75 -56.15 39.85
C ASP A 352 4.67 -55.63 38.68
N THR A 353 5.86 -56.23 38.48
CA THR A 353 7.10 -55.52 38.12
C THR A 353 8.06 -56.32 37.18
N VAL A 354 9.10 -55.63 36.62
CA VAL A 354 10.40 -56.15 36.05
C VAL A 354 10.51 -56.52 34.54
N SER A 355 11.09 -55.57 33.78
CA SER A 355 12.29 -55.62 32.91
C SER A 355 12.67 -56.78 31.94
N GLN A 356 12.79 -56.39 30.66
CA GLN A 356 13.97 -56.50 29.74
C GLN A 356 14.44 -57.82 29.06
N VAL A 357 15.20 -57.59 27.96
CA VAL A 357 16.26 -58.39 27.29
C VAL A 357 15.90 -59.16 25.98
N GLU A 358 16.18 -58.50 24.84
CA GLU A 358 16.80 -58.99 23.57
C GLU A 358 16.18 -60.21 22.81
N GLN A 359 16.56 -60.63 21.58
CA GLN A 359 17.70 -60.33 20.69
C GLN A 359 17.40 -60.65 19.18
N VAL A 360 17.94 -59.83 18.24
CA VAL A 360 18.54 -60.19 16.91
C VAL A 360 17.77 -60.98 15.79
N SER A 361 17.64 -60.31 14.62
CA SER A 361 17.82 -60.75 13.19
C SER A 361 17.00 -61.94 12.59
N ALA A 362 16.55 -61.92 11.32
CA ALA A 362 17.38 -61.83 10.09
C ALA A 362 16.58 -61.70 8.75
N VAL A 363 17.32 -61.36 7.67
CA VAL A 363 17.22 -61.68 6.22
C VAL A 363 16.06 -62.60 5.76
N GLY A 364 15.40 -62.45 4.59
CA GLY A 364 15.57 -61.55 3.41
C GLY A 364 15.38 -62.30 2.06
N TYR A 365 15.31 -61.59 0.93
CA TYR A 365 15.01 -62.06 -0.45
C TYR A 365 13.53 -62.49 -0.67
N LEU A 366 12.76 -62.01 -1.66
CA LEU A 366 12.89 -61.81 -3.13
C LEU A 366 12.46 -63.05 -3.96
N ASP A 367 11.50 -62.84 -4.87
CA ASP A 367 11.23 -63.70 -6.03
C ASP A 367 10.55 -62.89 -7.16
N ASP A 368 10.55 -63.43 -8.39
CA ASP A 368 10.07 -62.79 -9.64
C ASP A 368 9.31 -63.88 -10.49
N VAL A 369 8.94 -63.85 -11.78
CA VAL A 369 9.24 -63.08 -13.00
C VAL A 369 7.99 -63.12 -13.91
N SER A 370 7.64 -62.04 -14.64
CA SER A 370 7.32 -62.10 -16.11
C SER A 370 6.63 -60.89 -16.77
N SER A 371 6.88 -60.77 -18.07
CA SER A 371 6.20 -59.99 -19.13
C SER A 371 5.90 -60.99 -20.30
N PRO A 372 5.50 -60.66 -21.57
CA PRO A 372 5.35 -59.33 -22.22
C PRO A 372 4.27 -59.14 -23.35
N SER A 373 4.12 -57.88 -23.80
CA SER A 373 3.98 -57.40 -25.21
C SER A 373 2.76 -57.71 -26.13
N LYS A 374 2.13 -56.62 -26.64
CA LYS A 374 1.68 -56.29 -28.04
C LYS A 374 0.78 -55.02 -27.99
N ARG A 375 0.81 -53.94 -28.82
CA ARG A 375 0.97 -53.66 -30.29
C ARG A 375 -0.14 -54.27 -31.19
N ALA A 376 -0.83 -53.57 -32.12
CA ALA A 376 -0.86 -52.14 -32.53
C ALA A 376 -2.00 -51.83 -33.56
N LYS A 377 -2.16 -50.51 -33.89
CA LYS A 377 -2.71 -49.82 -35.13
C LYS A 377 -4.15 -49.26 -35.04
N ASN A 378 -4.48 -48.04 -35.49
CA ASN A 378 -4.37 -47.32 -36.81
C ASN A 378 -5.18 -47.98 -37.96
N SER A 379 -5.89 -47.26 -38.86
CA SER A 379 -6.09 -45.80 -39.06
C SER A 379 -7.13 -45.49 -40.17
N HIS A 380 -7.57 -44.22 -40.28
CA HIS A 380 -8.17 -43.51 -41.45
C HIS A 380 -9.53 -43.94 -42.06
N TYR A 381 -10.31 -42.92 -42.43
CA TYR A 381 -10.75 -42.67 -43.81
C TYR A 381 -10.90 -41.16 -44.05
N ASP A 382 -10.64 -40.69 -45.28
CA ASP A 382 -10.86 -39.32 -45.76
C ASP A 382 -11.90 -39.31 -46.89
N SER A 383 -12.61 -38.19 -47.09
CA SER A 383 -13.25 -37.81 -48.36
C SER A 383 -13.52 -36.30 -48.42
N CYS A 384 -13.34 -35.70 -49.59
CA CYS A 384 -13.48 -34.26 -49.83
C CYS A 384 -14.87 -33.88 -50.42
N ASP A 385 -15.28 -32.63 -50.19
CA ASP A 385 -15.79 -31.65 -51.18
C ASP A 385 -16.05 -30.33 -50.39
N SER A 386 -15.51 -29.17 -50.78
CA SER A 386 -15.79 -28.31 -51.95
C SER A 386 -17.01 -27.38 -51.71
N ASP A 387 -16.74 -26.08 -51.57
CA ASP A 387 -17.13 -25.05 -52.56
C ASP A 387 -16.74 -23.63 -52.10
N ASP A 388 -16.14 -22.85 -53.02
CA ASP A 388 -15.96 -21.40 -52.87
C ASP A 388 -17.27 -20.65 -53.19
N TYR A 389 -17.61 -19.63 -52.41
CA TYR A 389 -18.42 -18.51 -52.90
C TYR A 389 -17.90 -17.16 -52.39
N ALA A 390 -18.00 -16.15 -53.25
CA ALA A 390 -17.41 -14.84 -53.05
C ALA A 390 -18.20 -13.97 -52.07
N ASP A 391 -17.53 -12.94 -51.55
CA ASP A 391 -18.17 -11.72 -51.07
C ASP A 391 -17.55 -10.52 -51.80
N SER A 392 -18.36 -9.54 -52.20
CA SER A 392 -17.94 -8.46 -53.10
C SER A 392 -18.90 -7.26 -53.05
N ASP A 393 -18.32 -6.08 -52.79
CA ASP A 393 -18.95 -4.74 -52.78
C ASP A 393 -20.10 -4.59 -51.74
N ASN A 394 -20.17 -3.51 -50.95
CA ASN A 394 -19.99 -2.12 -51.37
C ASN A 394 -19.65 -1.19 -50.19
#